data_AF-A0A1Q7I072-F1
#
_entry.id   AF-A0A1Q7I072-F1
#
_cell.length_a   1.000
_cell.length_b   1.000
_cell.length_c   1.000
_cell.angle_alpha   90.00
_cell.angle_beta   90.00
_cell.angle_gamma   90.00
#
_symmetry.space_group_name_H-M   'P 1'
#
loop_
_entity.id
_entity.type
_entity.pdbx_description
1 polymer ?
#
loop_
_entity_poly.entity_id
_entity_poly.type
_entity_poly.pdbx_seq_one_letter_code
_entity_poly.pdbx_strand_id
1 'polypeptide(L)'
;MPAAQAADILGELSIDGAATLLRRLPDEAAARILDAAPQRVMTGALRMIIAYPEDTAGALLDPTVLALPSDVDARDALDRVLRDARYALYYVYAVDRQHRLVGVMSLRELMLAAPEKLLADIMHRDVERVRSTAGIGEIVAHPGWREHHALPVVEDSGTFLGVIRYGTLRRLEHAGTGLERRSPALDAAVSLSELYWHGVSALIDGVAAVAAISRAREAGARVEAQ
;
A
#
# COMPACT_ATOMS: atom_id res chain seq x y z
N MET A 1 21.95 -19.42 -6.45
CA MET A 1 20.75 -20.29 -6.26
C MET A 1 20.15 -20.57 -7.63
N PRO A 2 19.78 -21.82 -7.96
CA PRO A 2 19.07 -22.16 -9.21
C PRO A 2 17.70 -21.49 -9.30
N ALA A 3 17.24 -21.15 -10.51
CA ALA A 3 15.97 -20.44 -10.72
C ALA A 3 14.74 -21.23 -10.22
N ALA A 4 14.73 -22.56 -10.39
CA ALA A 4 13.66 -23.42 -9.89
C ALA A 4 13.53 -23.35 -8.35
N GLN A 5 14.65 -23.41 -7.62
CA GLN A 5 14.64 -23.30 -6.17
C GLN A 5 14.20 -21.91 -5.69
N ALA A 6 14.55 -20.86 -6.41
CA ALA A 6 14.05 -19.50 -6.15
C ALA A 6 12.54 -19.40 -6.36
N ALA A 7 12.04 -20.06 -7.39
CA ALA A 7 10.63 -20.06 -7.77
C ALA A 7 9.76 -20.80 -6.73
N ASP A 8 10.27 -21.90 -6.18
CA ASP A 8 9.60 -22.62 -5.08
C ASP A 8 9.46 -21.73 -3.84
N ILE A 9 10.53 -21.04 -3.43
CA ILE A 9 10.50 -20.11 -2.30
C ILE A 9 9.52 -18.95 -2.56
N LEU A 10 9.51 -18.38 -3.76
CA LEU A 10 8.54 -17.32 -4.11
C LEU A 10 7.09 -17.83 -4.02
N GLY A 11 6.84 -19.10 -4.32
CA GLY A 11 5.51 -19.71 -4.24
C GLY A 11 4.98 -19.84 -2.80
N GLU A 12 5.86 -19.79 -1.80
CA GLU A 12 5.49 -19.81 -0.38
C GLU A 12 5.26 -18.41 0.22
N LEU A 13 5.70 -17.36 -0.48
CA LEU A 13 5.56 -15.98 -0.03
C LEU A 13 4.19 -15.39 -0.36
N SER A 14 3.81 -14.36 0.37
CA SER A 14 2.72 -13.48 -0.04
C SER A 14 3.07 -12.76 -1.34
N ILE A 15 2.06 -12.40 -2.12
CA ILE A 15 2.22 -11.62 -3.37
C ILE A 15 3.07 -10.36 -3.12
N ASP A 16 2.76 -9.60 -2.06
CA ASP A 16 3.50 -8.39 -1.67
C ASP A 16 4.98 -8.69 -1.41
N GLY A 17 5.28 -9.76 -0.66
CA GLY A 17 6.65 -10.16 -0.34
C GLY A 17 7.42 -10.65 -1.56
N ALA A 18 6.80 -11.47 -2.39
CA ALA A 18 7.37 -11.96 -3.65
C ALA A 18 7.66 -10.79 -4.62
N ALA A 19 6.74 -9.84 -4.78
CA ALA A 19 6.94 -8.66 -5.60
C ALA A 19 8.10 -7.80 -5.09
N THR A 20 8.17 -7.57 -3.77
CA THR A 20 9.27 -6.81 -3.13
C THR A 20 10.64 -7.43 -3.41
N LEU A 21 10.75 -8.76 -3.33
CA LEU A 21 12.01 -9.45 -3.64
C LEU A 21 12.36 -9.36 -5.12
N LEU A 22 11.40 -9.56 -6.01
CA LEU A 22 11.62 -9.54 -7.45
C LEU A 22 12.12 -8.16 -7.94
N ARG A 23 11.60 -7.06 -7.37
CA ARG A 23 12.04 -5.69 -7.70
C ARG A 23 13.50 -5.39 -7.34
N ARG A 24 14.08 -6.13 -6.39
CA ARG A 24 15.48 -5.98 -5.99
C ARG A 24 16.45 -6.76 -6.88
N LEU A 25 15.93 -7.56 -7.81
CA LEU A 25 16.72 -8.35 -8.73
C LEU A 25 16.85 -7.63 -10.08
N PRO A 26 17.94 -7.89 -10.83
CA PRO A 26 17.99 -7.50 -12.24
C PRO A 26 16.83 -8.13 -13.03
N ASP A 27 16.30 -7.41 -14.03
CA ASP A 27 15.13 -7.82 -14.81
C ASP A 27 15.25 -9.23 -15.39
N GLU A 28 16.44 -9.57 -15.94
CA GLU A 28 16.72 -10.91 -16.48
C GLU A 28 16.64 -12.01 -15.42
N ALA A 29 17.06 -11.72 -14.18
CA ALA A 29 16.97 -12.68 -13.08
C ALA A 29 15.52 -12.85 -12.63
N ALA A 30 14.77 -11.76 -12.46
CA ALA A 30 13.35 -11.80 -12.10
C ALA A 30 12.54 -12.58 -13.15
N ALA A 31 12.78 -12.33 -14.45
CA ALA A 31 12.09 -13.02 -15.54
C ALA A 31 12.35 -14.53 -15.53
N ARG A 32 13.61 -14.96 -15.39
CA ARG A 32 13.96 -16.39 -15.33
C ARG A 32 13.31 -17.11 -14.15
N ILE A 33 13.20 -16.45 -13.00
CA ILE A 33 12.56 -17.03 -11.83
C ILE A 33 11.05 -17.17 -12.06
N LEU A 34 10.41 -16.14 -12.61
CA LEU A 34 8.98 -16.17 -12.95
C LEU A 34 8.65 -17.22 -14.02
N ASP A 35 9.53 -17.45 -14.98
CA ASP A 35 9.37 -18.49 -16.00
C ASP A 35 9.59 -19.92 -15.46
N ALA A 36 10.39 -20.05 -14.41
CA ALA A 36 10.62 -21.33 -13.75
C ALA A 36 9.51 -21.72 -12.76
N ALA A 37 8.64 -20.79 -12.36
CA ALA A 37 7.61 -21.06 -11.37
C ALA A 37 6.41 -21.83 -11.96
N PRO A 38 5.97 -22.93 -11.31
CA PRO A 38 4.83 -23.73 -11.79
C PRO A 38 3.48 -23.03 -11.64
N GLN A 39 3.36 -22.06 -10.71
CA GLN A 39 2.11 -21.37 -10.41
C GLN A 39 1.84 -20.22 -11.38
N ARG A 40 1.29 -20.52 -12.57
CA ARG A 40 1.03 -19.54 -13.63
C ARG A 40 0.17 -18.34 -13.22
N VAL A 41 -0.83 -18.55 -12.36
CA VAL A 41 -1.70 -17.46 -11.86
C VAL A 41 -0.89 -16.49 -10.99
N MET A 42 -0.05 -17.03 -10.09
CA MET A 42 0.81 -16.25 -9.22
C MET A 42 1.85 -15.47 -10.03
N THR A 43 2.50 -16.11 -11.01
CA THR A 43 3.54 -15.44 -11.81
C THR A 43 2.97 -14.38 -12.73
N GLY A 44 1.77 -14.59 -13.29
CA GLY A 44 1.05 -13.56 -14.04
C GLY A 44 0.72 -12.34 -13.17
N ALA A 45 0.19 -12.58 -11.97
CA ALA A 45 -0.08 -11.53 -10.98
C ALA A 45 1.19 -10.74 -10.62
N LEU A 46 2.29 -11.44 -10.33
CA LEU A 46 3.58 -10.82 -9.98
C LEU A 46 4.14 -9.99 -11.13
N ARG A 47 4.12 -10.49 -12.38
CA ARG A 47 4.56 -9.74 -13.56
C ARG A 47 3.80 -8.42 -13.70
N MET A 48 2.51 -8.44 -13.47
CA MET A 48 1.69 -7.24 -13.55
C MET A 48 2.04 -6.25 -12.43
N ILE A 49 2.13 -6.73 -11.18
CA ILE A 49 2.43 -5.88 -10.01
C ILE A 49 3.79 -5.20 -10.13
N ILE A 50 4.84 -5.94 -10.51
CA ILE A 50 6.21 -5.40 -10.59
C ILE A 50 6.38 -4.37 -11.72
N ALA A 51 5.48 -4.36 -12.71
CA ALA A 51 5.49 -3.38 -13.80
C ALA A 51 5.10 -1.96 -13.34
N TYR A 52 4.45 -1.82 -12.19
CA TYR A 52 4.03 -0.54 -11.62
C TYR A 52 4.96 -0.08 -10.49
N PRO A 53 5.17 1.22 -10.24
CA PRO A 53 5.95 1.70 -9.09
C PRO A 53 5.32 1.27 -7.75
N GLU A 54 6.14 0.95 -6.73
CA GLU A 54 5.69 0.36 -5.45
C GLU A 54 4.58 1.15 -4.74
N ASP A 55 4.59 2.48 -4.86
CA ASP A 55 3.64 3.37 -4.18
C ASP A 55 2.40 3.73 -5.03
N THR A 56 2.05 2.89 -6.01
CA THR A 56 0.90 3.11 -6.90
C THR A 56 -0.17 2.03 -6.76
N ALA A 57 -1.39 2.37 -7.17
CA ALA A 57 -2.51 1.43 -7.19
C ALA A 57 -2.21 0.14 -7.96
N GLY A 58 -1.47 0.25 -9.06
CA GLY A 58 -1.01 -0.88 -9.87
C GLY A 58 -0.13 -1.88 -9.12
N ALA A 59 0.68 -1.41 -8.16
CA ALA A 59 1.53 -2.26 -7.33
C ALA A 59 0.82 -2.80 -6.09
N LEU A 60 -0.26 -2.15 -5.64
CA LEU A 60 -0.99 -2.47 -4.41
C LEU A 60 -2.28 -3.27 -4.63
N LEU A 61 -2.69 -3.43 -5.89
CA LEU A 61 -3.88 -4.19 -6.24
C LEU A 61 -3.68 -5.69 -6.00
N ASP A 62 -4.81 -6.35 -5.78
CA ASP A 62 -4.97 -7.78 -5.90
C ASP A 62 -5.57 -8.12 -7.27
N PRO A 63 -4.81 -8.78 -8.16
CA PRO A 63 -5.28 -9.16 -9.49
C PRO A 63 -6.08 -10.47 -9.49
N THR A 64 -6.09 -11.17 -8.36
CA THR A 64 -6.71 -12.48 -8.22
C THR A 64 -8.21 -12.37 -7.89
N VAL A 65 -8.90 -11.50 -8.63
CA VAL A 65 -10.34 -11.27 -8.51
C VAL A 65 -11.10 -11.84 -9.68
N LEU A 66 -12.36 -12.22 -9.43
CA LEU A 66 -13.22 -12.72 -10.48
C LEU A 66 -13.80 -11.58 -11.32
N ALA A 67 -13.36 -11.51 -12.58
CA ALA A 67 -13.97 -10.70 -13.63
C ALA A 67 -14.62 -11.61 -14.67
N LEU A 68 -15.86 -11.31 -15.05
CA LEU A 68 -16.64 -12.10 -16.00
C LEU A 68 -17.13 -11.21 -17.15
N PRO A 69 -17.27 -11.75 -18.37
CA PRO A 69 -17.90 -11.03 -19.47
C PRO A 69 -19.33 -10.61 -19.11
N SER A 70 -19.72 -9.38 -19.47
CA SER A 70 -21.04 -8.85 -19.12
C SER A 70 -22.22 -9.57 -19.81
N ASP A 71 -21.95 -10.32 -20.89
CA ASP A 71 -22.93 -11.08 -21.67
C ASP A 71 -23.14 -12.52 -21.18
N VAL A 72 -22.55 -12.87 -20.04
CA VAL A 72 -22.78 -14.14 -19.34
C VAL A 72 -24.08 -14.10 -18.55
N ASP A 73 -24.79 -15.23 -18.43
CA ASP A 73 -25.96 -15.35 -17.55
C ASP A 73 -25.59 -15.62 -16.08
N ALA A 74 -26.52 -15.32 -15.18
CA ALA A 74 -26.30 -15.43 -13.74
C ALA A 74 -25.95 -16.85 -13.28
N ARG A 75 -26.50 -17.89 -13.93
CA ARG A 75 -26.22 -19.30 -13.61
C ARG A 75 -24.76 -19.63 -13.88
N ASP A 76 -24.31 -19.35 -15.09
CA ASP A 76 -22.95 -19.58 -15.54
C ASP A 76 -21.94 -18.79 -14.70
N ALA A 77 -22.29 -17.56 -14.34
CA ALA A 77 -21.49 -16.74 -13.46
C ALA A 77 -21.36 -17.34 -12.05
N LEU A 78 -22.47 -17.81 -11.48
CA LEU A 78 -22.46 -18.46 -10.17
C LEU A 78 -21.66 -19.77 -10.18
N ASP A 79 -21.76 -20.57 -11.24
CA ASP A 79 -20.96 -21.79 -11.41
C ASP A 79 -19.45 -21.49 -11.52
N ARG A 80 -19.08 -20.34 -12.08
CA ARG A 80 -17.69 -19.87 -12.10
C ARG A 80 -17.24 -19.42 -10.71
N VAL A 81 -18.07 -18.65 -10.01
CA VAL A 81 -17.83 -18.27 -8.61
C VAL A 81 -17.60 -19.50 -7.72
N LEU A 82 -18.44 -20.53 -7.85
CA LEU A 82 -18.35 -21.74 -7.03
C LEU A 82 -17.09 -22.57 -7.31
N ARG A 83 -16.62 -22.60 -8.57
CA ARG A 83 -15.35 -23.24 -8.94
C ARG A 83 -14.13 -22.50 -8.40
N ASP A 84 -14.21 -21.18 -8.38
CA ASP A 84 -13.11 -20.28 -8.01
C ASP A 84 -13.39 -19.52 -6.71
N ALA A 85 -14.05 -20.17 -5.75
CA ALA A 85 -14.55 -19.53 -4.52
C ALA A 85 -13.48 -18.80 -3.70
N ARG A 86 -12.20 -19.21 -3.85
CA ARG A 86 -11.03 -18.56 -3.25
C ARG A 86 -10.83 -17.11 -3.70
N TYR A 87 -11.34 -16.72 -4.87
CA TYR A 87 -11.14 -15.42 -5.50
C TYR A 87 -12.38 -14.51 -5.45
N ALA A 88 -13.54 -15.08 -5.14
CA ALA A 88 -14.83 -14.39 -5.11
C ALA A 88 -15.28 -14.10 -3.67
N LEU A 89 -14.74 -13.05 -3.06
CA LEU A 89 -15.01 -12.74 -1.66
C LEU A 89 -16.27 -11.88 -1.43
N TYR A 90 -16.62 -10.95 -2.33
CA TYR A 90 -17.76 -10.03 -2.13
C TYR A 90 -18.42 -9.50 -3.41
N TYR A 91 -17.61 -9.28 -4.46
CA TYR A 91 -18.05 -8.66 -5.70
C TYR A 91 -17.68 -9.50 -6.92
N VAL A 92 -18.49 -9.39 -7.96
CA VAL A 92 -18.19 -9.85 -9.31
C VAL A 92 -18.10 -8.62 -10.20
N TYR A 93 -16.99 -8.51 -10.94
CA TYR A 93 -16.76 -7.41 -11.87
C TYR A 93 -17.15 -7.85 -13.28
N ALA A 94 -17.89 -7.00 -13.97
CA ALA A 94 -18.30 -7.24 -15.36
C ALA A 94 -17.35 -6.49 -16.30
N VAL A 95 -16.83 -7.19 -17.30
CA VAL A 95 -15.96 -6.63 -18.33
C VAL A 95 -16.53 -6.81 -19.73
N ASP A 96 -16.19 -5.89 -20.64
CA ASP A 96 -16.50 -6.02 -22.05
C ASP A 96 -15.48 -6.89 -22.82
N ARG A 97 -15.64 -7.00 -24.14
CA ARG A 97 -14.75 -7.78 -25.02
C ARG A 97 -13.32 -7.23 -25.10
N GLN A 98 -13.13 -5.96 -24.74
CA GLN A 98 -11.84 -5.29 -24.65
C GLN A 98 -11.27 -5.34 -23.22
N HIS A 99 -11.88 -6.13 -22.33
CA HIS A 99 -11.52 -6.25 -20.92
C HIS A 99 -11.67 -4.94 -20.12
N ARG A 100 -12.52 -4.03 -20.58
CA ARG A 100 -12.80 -2.79 -19.86
C ARG A 100 -13.86 -3.02 -18.80
N LEU A 101 -13.70 -2.39 -17.65
CA LEU A 101 -14.65 -2.46 -16.55
C LEU A 101 -15.96 -1.74 -16.92
N VAL A 102 -17.06 -2.50 -17.04
CA VAL A 102 -18.39 -1.99 -17.42
C VAL A 102 -19.42 -2.08 -16.30
N GLY A 103 -19.13 -2.82 -15.23
CA GLY A 103 -20.01 -2.85 -14.07
C GLY A 103 -19.50 -3.68 -12.91
N VAL A 104 -20.23 -3.60 -11.80
CA VAL A 104 -19.98 -4.39 -10.59
C VAL A 104 -21.30 -4.86 -10.00
N MET A 105 -21.29 -6.01 -9.35
CA MET A 105 -22.41 -6.50 -8.53
C MET A 105 -21.88 -7.24 -7.31
N SER A 106 -22.67 -7.23 -6.23
CA SER A 106 -22.41 -8.09 -5.08
C SER A 106 -22.76 -9.55 -5.40
N LEU A 107 -22.10 -10.48 -4.70
CA LEU A 107 -22.46 -11.89 -4.81
C LEU A 107 -23.93 -12.14 -4.40
N ARG A 108 -24.45 -11.36 -3.45
CA ARG A 108 -25.85 -11.42 -3.03
C ARG A 108 -26.81 -11.10 -4.18
N GLU A 109 -26.54 -10.04 -4.94
CA GLU A 109 -27.37 -9.68 -6.10
C GLU A 109 -27.33 -10.77 -7.16
N LEU A 110 -26.16 -11.34 -7.42
CA LEU A 110 -26.00 -12.45 -8.35
C LEU A 110 -26.81 -13.69 -7.91
N MET A 111 -26.75 -14.04 -6.62
CA MET A 111 -27.51 -15.19 -6.07
C MET A 111 -29.03 -15.00 -6.09
N LEU A 112 -29.51 -13.76 -6.05
CA LEU A 112 -30.94 -13.43 -6.09
C LEU A 112 -31.48 -13.21 -7.51
N ALA A 113 -30.60 -13.14 -8.52
CA ALA A 113 -31.00 -12.94 -9.90
C ALA A 113 -31.66 -14.19 -10.50
N ALA A 114 -32.54 -13.98 -11.49
CA ALA A 114 -33.04 -15.08 -12.30
C ALA A 114 -31.85 -15.72 -13.07
N PRO A 115 -31.74 -17.07 -13.11
CA PRO A 115 -30.56 -17.74 -13.65
C PRO A 115 -30.24 -17.38 -15.11
N GLU A 116 -31.25 -17.07 -15.91
CA GLU A 116 -31.15 -16.76 -17.34
C GLU A 116 -30.84 -15.27 -17.61
N LYS A 117 -30.85 -14.43 -16.57
CA LYS A 117 -30.62 -13.00 -16.71
C LYS A 117 -29.13 -12.73 -16.92
N LEU A 118 -28.80 -11.84 -17.86
CA LEU A 118 -27.42 -11.48 -18.15
C LEU A 118 -26.83 -10.61 -17.03
N LEU A 119 -25.52 -10.72 -16.82
CA LEU A 119 -24.78 -9.85 -15.89
C LEU A 119 -24.97 -8.37 -16.22
N ALA A 120 -25.04 -8.02 -17.51
CA ALA A 120 -25.30 -6.67 -18.00
C ALA A 120 -26.64 -6.06 -17.51
N ASP A 121 -27.61 -6.92 -17.16
CA ASP A 121 -28.93 -6.50 -16.68
C ASP A 121 -29.03 -6.47 -15.15
N ILE A 122 -28.02 -6.99 -14.44
CA ILE A 122 -27.93 -7.08 -12.98
C ILE A 122 -26.94 -6.05 -12.44
N MET A 123 -25.86 -5.77 -13.18
CA MET A 123 -24.74 -4.94 -12.73
C MET A 123 -25.10 -3.47 -12.50
N HIS A 124 -24.39 -2.85 -11.56
CA HIS A 124 -24.31 -1.40 -11.42
C HIS A 124 -23.23 -0.86 -12.37
N ARG A 125 -23.59 0.13 -13.19
CA ARG A 125 -22.69 0.75 -14.19
C ARG A 125 -21.88 1.92 -13.63
N ASP A 126 -22.39 2.56 -12.58
CA ASP A 126 -21.69 3.62 -11.89
C ASP A 126 -20.69 2.98 -10.92
N VAL A 127 -19.45 2.83 -11.41
CA VAL A 127 -18.39 2.13 -10.68
C VAL A 127 -17.30 3.12 -10.32
N GLU A 128 -17.24 3.41 -9.02
CA GLU A 128 -16.12 4.07 -8.36
C GLU A 128 -14.84 3.26 -8.60
N ARG A 129 -13.81 3.87 -9.16
CA ARG A 129 -12.61 3.17 -9.63
C ARG A 129 -11.35 4.01 -9.45
N VAL A 130 -10.22 3.35 -9.29
CA VAL A 130 -8.91 3.97 -9.09
C VAL A 130 -8.04 3.76 -10.34
N ARG A 131 -7.30 4.78 -10.78
CA ARG A 131 -6.32 4.62 -11.85
C ARG A 131 -5.13 3.80 -11.37
N SER A 132 -4.55 2.96 -12.21
CA SER A 132 -3.37 2.15 -11.88
C SER A 132 -2.16 3.00 -11.47
N THR A 133 -2.08 4.24 -11.96
CA THR A 133 -1.03 5.22 -11.65
C THR A 133 -1.30 6.05 -10.40
N ALA A 134 -2.48 5.92 -9.76
CA ALA A 134 -2.83 6.68 -8.57
C ALA A 134 -1.88 6.37 -7.41
N GLY A 135 -1.39 7.41 -6.75
CA GLY A 135 -0.50 7.28 -5.59
C GLY A 135 -1.26 6.97 -4.29
N ILE A 136 -0.53 6.62 -3.24
CA ILE A 136 -1.08 6.29 -1.91
C ILE A 136 -2.06 7.34 -1.39
N GLY A 137 -1.74 8.64 -1.51
CA GLY A 137 -2.61 9.70 -1.00
C GLY A 137 -3.99 9.73 -1.68
N GLU A 138 -4.04 9.53 -3.01
CA GLU A 138 -5.28 9.45 -3.77
C GLU A 138 -6.08 8.19 -3.41
N ILE A 139 -5.38 7.05 -3.23
CA ILE A 139 -5.99 5.79 -2.79
C ILE A 139 -6.64 5.98 -1.41
N VAL A 140 -5.92 6.53 -0.42
CA VAL A 140 -6.41 6.68 0.95
C VAL A 140 -7.58 7.67 1.03
N ALA A 141 -7.51 8.77 0.29
CA ALA A 141 -8.56 9.80 0.27
C ALA A 141 -9.79 9.44 -0.58
N HIS A 142 -9.77 8.30 -1.27
CA HIS A 142 -10.81 7.96 -2.25
C HIS A 142 -12.21 7.87 -1.60
N PRO A 143 -13.23 8.59 -2.11
CA PRO A 143 -14.55 8.65 -1.49
C PRO A 143 -15.28 7.30 -1.48
N GLY A 144 -15.00 6.44 -2.47
CA GLY A 144 -15.59 5.10 -2.60
C GLY A 144 -15.36 4.17 -1.39
N TRP A 145 -14.38 4.44 -0.52
CA TRP A 145 -14.18 3.65 0.71
C TRP A 145 -15.33 3.76 1.72
N ARG A 146 -16.18 4.79 1.61
CA ARG A 146 -17.36 4.93 2.48
C ARG A 146 -18.43 3.89 2.18
N GLU A 147 -18.48 3.40 0.94
CA GLU A 147 -19.56 2.56 0.45
C GLU A 147 -19.08 1.18 -0.02
N HIS A 148 -17.78 0.99 -0.22
CA HIS A 148 -17.22 -0.21 -0.81
C HIS A 148 -16.04 -0.79 -0.03
N HIS A 149 -16.01 -2.13 0.08
CA HIS A 149 -14.90 -2.85 0.72
C HIS A 149 -13.73 -3.16 -0.22
N ALA A 150 -13.90 -2.88 -1.52
CA ALA A 150 -12.86 -2.97 -2.52
C ALA A 150 -13.12 -1.95 -3.62
N LEU A 151 -12.05 -1.38 -4.15
CA LEU A 151 -12.12 -0.46 -5.28
C LEU A 151 -11.43 -1.08 -6.49
N PRO A 152 -12.11 -1.17 -7.65
CA PRO A 152 -11.50 -1.66 -8.87
C PRO A 152 -10.40 -0.72 -9.36
N VAL A 153 -9.33 -1.31 -9.89
CA VAL A 153 -8.20 -0.60 -10.48
C VAL A 153 -8.23 -0.79 -11.99
N VAL A 154 -8.09 0.32 -12.71
CA VAL A 154 -8.12 0.35 -14.19
C VAL A 154 -6.92 1.11 -14.75
N GLU A 155 -6.50 0.76 -15.95
CA GLU A 155 -5.61 1.60 -16.76
C GLU A 155 -6.36 2.82 -17.34
N ASP A 156 -5.61 3.76 -17.91
CA ASP A 156 -6.17 4.93 -18.61
C ASP A 156 -7.08 4.53 -19.80
N SER A 157 -6.85 3.36 -20.38
CA SER A 157 -7.70 2.75 -21.42
C SER A 157 -9.05 2.23 -20.90
N GLY A 158 -9.23 2.17 -19.58
CA GLY A 158 -10.36 1.54 -18.90
C GLY A 158 -10.21 0.03 -18.70
N THR A 159 -9.10 -0.57 -19.13
CA THR A 159 -8.80 -1.99 -18.93
C THR A 159 -8.76 -2.31 -17.43
N PHE A 160 -9.53 -3.32 -17.03
CA PHE A 160 -9.59 -3.78 -15.64
C PHE A 160 -8.34 -4.58 -15.28
N LEU A 161 -7.69 -4.26 -14.17
CA LEU A 161 -6.48 -4.94 -13.70
C LEU A 161 -6.73 -5.79 -12.46
N GLY A 162 -7.63 -5.35 -11.58
CA GLY A 162 -7.83 -5.97 -10.28
C GLY A 162 -8.50 -5.02 -9.31
N VAL A 163 -8.29 -5.23 -8.01
CA VAL A 163 -8.90 -4.39 -6.97
C VAL A 163 -7.92 -4.03 -5.88
N ILE A 164 -8.11 -2.87 -5.25
CA ILE A 164 -7.54 -2.61 -3.92
C ILE A 164 -8.59 -2.97 -2.89
N ARG A 165 -8.23 -3.79 -1.90
CA ARG A 165 -9.14 -4.19 -0.82
C ARG A 165 -9.02 -3.24 0.37
N TYR A 166 -10.08 -3.14 1.18
CA TYR A 166 -10.09 -2.36 2.42
C TYR A 166 -8.97 -2.77 3.40
N GLY A 167 -8.56 -4.04 3.38
CA GLY A 167 -7.40 -4.50 4.15
C GLY A 167 -6.10 -3.79 3.74
N THR A 168 -5.91 -3.47 2.46
CA THR A 168 -4.76 -2.71 1.96
C THR A 168 -4.85 -1.24 2.38
N LEU A 169 -6.04 -0.61 2.26
CA LEU A 169 -6.27 0.74 2.79
C LEU A 169 -5.83 0.84 4.26
N ARG A 170 -6.31 -0.07 5.09
CA ARG A 170 -5.95 -0.09 6.51
C ARG A 170 -4.45 -0.22 6.73
N ARG A 171 -3.74 -1.05 5.94
CA ARG A 171 -2.27 -1.13 6.02
C ARG A 171 -1.62 0.21 5.70
N LEU A 172 -2.09 0.91 4.67
CA LEU A 172 -1.54 2.21 4.26
C LEU A 172 -1.78 3.29 5.31
N GLU A 173 -2.98 3.37 5.89
CA GLU A 173 -3.29 4.29 7.00
C GLU A 173 -2.39 4.03 8.20
N HIS A 174 -2.19 2.76 8.56
CA HIS A 174 -1.35 2.39 9.69
C HIS A 174 0.14 2.61 9.41
N ALA A 175 0.59 2.41 8.17
CA ALA A 175 1.96 2.70 7.75
C ALA A 175 2.27 4.20 7.80
N GLY A 176 1.34 5.05 7.37
CA GLY A 176 1.43 6.50 7.52
C GLY A 176 1.49 6.95 8.99
N THR A 177 0.75 6.28 9.87
CA THR A 177 0.84 6.52 11.33
C THR A 177 2.04 5.87 12.02
N GLY A 178 2.80 5.02 11.31
CA GLY A 178 3.91 4.23 11.85
C GLY A 178 5.29 4.86 11.65
N LEU A 179 5.45 5.68 10.60
CA LEU A 179 6.71 6.40 10.33
C LEU A 179 6.78 7.78 11.02
N GLU A 180 5.68 8.25 11.64
CA GLU A 180 5.64 9.47 12.47
C GLU A 180 5.48 9.22 13.97
N ARG A 181 5.44 7.97 14.45
CA ARG A 181 5.75 7.72 15.86
C ARG A 181 7.25 7.66 16.04
N ARG A 182 7.87 8.83 16.17
CA ARG A 182 9.07 8.97 17.01
C ARG A 182 8.79 8.22 18.31
N SER A 183 9.64 7.25 18.64
CA SER A 183 9.47 6.47 19.88
C SER A 183 9.35 7.45 21.05
N PRO A 184 8.35 7.34 21.95
CA PRO A 184 8.23 8.24 23.09
C PRO A 184 9.50 8.27 23.94
N ALA A 185 10.27 7.18 23.94
CA ALA A 185 11.59 7.09 24.57
C ALA A 185 12.65 7.98 23.90
N LEU A 186 12.64 8.10 22.57
CA LEU A 186 13.56 8.98 21.83
C LEU A 186 13.16 10.45 21.98
N ASP A 187 11.86 10.79 21.98
CA ASP A 187 11.41 12.16 22.24
C ASP A 187 11.68 12.60 23.68
N ALA A 188 11.50 11.70 24.65
CA ALA A 188 11.91 11.93 26.04
C ALA A 188 13.44 12.10 26.13
N ALA A 189 14.23 11.27 25.44
CA ALA A 189 15.68 11.38 25.45
C ALA A 189 16.18 12.70 24.83
N VAL A 190 15.59 13.14 23.72
CA VAL A 190 15.93 14.42 23.07
C VAL A 190 15.53 15.60 23.97
N SER A 191 14.31 15.58 24.53
CA SER A 191 13.84 16.63 25.46
C SER A 191 14.72 16.71 26.72
N LEU A 192 15.11 15.55 27.27
CA LEU A 192 16.04 15.49 28.41
C LEU A 192 17.44 15.99 28.03
N SER A 193 17.90 15.75 26.79
CA SER A 193 19.18 16.25 26.32
C SER A 193 19.19 17.78 26.15
N GLU A 194 18.08 18.37 25.70
CA GLU A 194 17.92 19.83 25.63
C GLU A 194 17.88 20.47 27.03
N LEU A 195 17.15 19.87 27.96
CA LEU A 195 17.12 20.27 29.37
C LEU A 195 18.50 20.22 30.03
N TYR A 196 19.26 19.14 29.77
CA TYR A 196 20.63 18.99 30.26
C TYR A 196 21.55 20.08 29.68
N TRP A 197 21.46 20.34 28.38
CA TRP A 197 22.28 21.36 27.72
C TRP A 197 22.01 22.77 28.26
N HIS A 198 20.74 23.12 28.49
CA HIS A 198 20.37 24.39 29.10
C HIS A 198 20.90 24.55 30.53
N GLY A 199 20.86 23.48 31.33
CA GLY A 199 21.43 23.48 32.68
C GLY A 199 22.95 23.66 32.67
N VAL A 200 23.66 22.97 31.77
CA VAL A 200 25.11 23.08 31.62
C VAL A 200 25.52 24.46 31.13
N SER A 201 24.83 25.04 30.14
CA SER A 201 25.12 26.39 29.64
C SER A 201 24.96 27.43 30.75
N ALA A 202 23.88 27.38 31.53
CA ALA A 202 23.64 28.32 32.63
C ALA A 202 24.74 28.27 33.70
N LEU A 203 25.31 27.09 33.97
CA LEU A 203 26.43 26.91 34.89
C LEU A 203 27.72 27.54 34.34
N ILE A 204 28.02 27.35 33.06
CA ILE A 204 29.18 27.94 32.39
C ILE A 204 29.07 29.46 32.38
N ASP A 205 27.90 29.99 32.01
CA ASP A 205 27.64 31.43 31.98
C ASP A 205 27.73 32.05 33.38
N GLY A 206 27.24 31.34 34.41
CA GLY A 206 27.35 31.75 35.81
C GLY A 206 28.81 31.83 36.29
N VAL A 207 29.64 30.83 35.96
CA VAL A 207 31.08 30.83 36.29
C VAL A 207 31.80 31.98 35.58
N ALA A 208 31.49 32.23 34.30
CA ALA A 208 32.04 33.35 33.56
C ALA A 208 31.65 34.71 34.16
N ALA A 209 30.41 34.86 34.60
CA ALA A 209 29.92 36.07 35.26
C ALA A 209 30.63 36.32 36.61
N VAL A 210 30.79 35.27 37.44
CA VAL A 210 31.53 35.37 38.72
C VAL A 210 33.01 35.73 38.48
N ALA A 211 33.65 35.11 37.48
CA ALA A 211 35.03 35.41 37.11
C ALA A 211 35.21 36.81 36.50
N ALA A 212 34.17 37.38 35.88
CA ALA A 212 34.18 38.77 35.43
C ALA A 212 34.05 39.75 36.61
N ILE A 213 33.17 39.45 37.58
CA ILE A 213 32.98 40.25 38.79
C ILE A 213 34.23 40.23 39.69
N SER A 214 34.91 39.08 39.84
CA SER A 214 36.16 39.01 40.61
C SER A 214 37.28 39.83 39.95
N ARG A 215 37.46 39.71 38.63
CA ARG A 215 38.44 40.52 37.88
C ARG A 215 38.15 42.02 37.95
N ALA A 216 36.88 42.43 37.92
CA ALA A 216 36.48 43.82 38.09
C ALA A 216 36.79 44.35 39.51
N ARG A 217 36.59 43.52 40.54
CA ARG A 217 36.95 43.86 41.93
C ARG A 217 38.47 43.97 42.14
N GLU A 218 39.25 43.08 41.56
CA GLU A 218 40.72 43.13 41.64
C GLU A 218 41.31 44.33 40.87
N ALA A 219 40.70 44.71 39.75
CA ALA A 219 41.08 45.91 39.00
C ALA A 219 40.74 47.20 39.77
N GLY A 220 39.58 47.27 40.44
CA GLY A 220 39.21 48.40 41.29
C GLY A 220 40.12 48.57 42.51
N ALA A 221 40.49 47.45 43.17
CA ALA A 221 41.38 47.47 44.33
C ALA A 221 42.82 47.91 44.02
N ARG A 222 43.26 47.82 42.75
CA ARG A 222 44.59 48.32 42.31
C ARG A 222 44.61 49.80 41.98
N VAL A 223 43.46 50.42 41.75
CA VAL A 223 43.34 51.86 41.45
C VAL A 223 43.27 52.70 42.74
N GLU A 224 42.79 52.13 43.85
CA GLU A 224 42.78 52.79 45.17
C GLU A 224 44.11 52.67 45.96
N ALA A 225 45.05 51.85 45.48
CA ALA A 225 46.35 51.62 46.13
C ALA A 225 47.52 52.42 45.51
N GLN A 226 47.21 53.42 44.67
CA GLN A 226 48.17 54.33 44.02
C GLN A 226 47.84 55.78 44.37
#